data_AF-A0A3N2QBX2-F1
#
_entry.id   AF-A0A3N2QBX2-F1
#
_cell.length_a   1.000
_cell.length_b   1.000
_cell.length_c   1.000
_cell.angle_alpha   90.00
_cell.angle_beta   90.00
_cell.angle_gamma   90.00
#
_symmetry.space_group_name_H-M   'P 1'
#
loop_
_entity.id
_entity.type
_entity.pdbx_description
1 polymer ?
#
loop_
_entity_poly.entity_id
_entity_poly.type
_entity_poly.pdbx_seq_one_letter_code
_entity_poly.pdbx_strand_id
1 'polypeptide(L)'
;MFIFSTKKYISLVLVALAKISMLVGCTQQTVHMRMPKPEKQGEILEQQKASTSIFMQEEPTFAVLLLHDLAVGPDQALAEKISYKFGREMFIIQPNHNSSIQSLPTRSITNQASDVFNYIKVEMKKFYKNPETFPLAIIGHGAGGVLAFELAKNYKNELNICALVPVGAPLNGYPLLNNVDKGSEFISEASDGIKLLEGDSAFSTQLSIRGRSWGYSLLKIIPGFASGGTDLLPGSESIKKVSSFLRAGANGIPCLLIAGYQNDFKKLFSEKNFNDTHDQTIKNLEKAYTKLVTGKEEELHDNMVPLRNQLCRGNSFHDLTETELFKDKVYMKMPEQNNIEGYIYKDLIHFKQIIPISPGLYECSGGKVKILSDCEPALDDLVKFIREHIR
;
A
#
# COMPACT_ATOMS: atom_id res chain seq x y z
N MET A 1 52.31 -0.47 7.09
CA MET A 1 51.15 -0.86 7.93
C MET A 1 49.88 -0.31 7.28
N PHE A 2 49.36 -1.01 6.27
CA PHE A 2 48.10 -0.67 5.58
C PHE A 2 47.02 -1.64 6.10
N ILE A 3 46.44 -1.35 7.26
CA ILE A 3 45.20 -2.01 7.70
C ILE A 3 44.06 -1.12 7.21
N PHE A 4 43.88 -1.04 5.90
CA PHE A 4 42.72 -0.40 5.30
C PHE A 4 41.52 -1.34 5.40
N SER A 5 40.70 -1.11 6.42
CA SER A 5 39.25 -1.36 6.51
C SER A 5 38.67 -2.53 5.67
N THR A 6 39.05 -3.76 5.99
CA THR A 6 38.35 -4.98 5.52
C THR A 6 36.86 -4.95 5.85
N LYS A 7 36.47 -4.29 6.96
CA LYS A 7 35.06 -4.08 7.34
C LYS A 7 34.26 -3.27 6.31
N LYS A 8 34.84 -2.22 5.72
CA LYS A 8 34.15 -1.42 4.70
C LYS A 8 33.95 -2.21 3.40
N TYR A 9 34.94 -3.02 3.01
CA TYR A 9 34.86 -3.82 1.79
C TYR A 9 33.85 -4.95 1.92
N ILE A 10 33.84 -5.67 3.05
CA ILE A 10 32.83 -6.69 3.35
C ILE A 10 31.43 -6.08 3.38
N SER A 11 31.27 -4.90 4.00
CA SER A 11 29.99 -4.19 4.00
C SER A 11 29.55 -3.82 2.58
N LEU A 12 30.46 -3.37 1.70
CA LEU A 12 30.13 -2.99 0.33
C LEU A 12 29.73 -4.20 -0.54
N VAL A 13 30.41 -5.33 -0.35
CA VAL A 13 30.12 -6.58 -1.07
C VAL A 13 28.78 -7.16 -0.60
N LEU A 14 28.51 -7.20 0.71
CA LEU A 14 27.21 -7.62 1.24
C LEU A 14 26.07 -6.71 0.79
N VAL A 15 26.33 -5.39 0.70
CA VAL A 15 25.40 -4.40 0.16
C VAL A 15 25.10 -4.64 -1.32
N ALA A 16 26.12 -4.92 -2.13
CA ALA A 16 25.94 -5.23 -3.54
C ALA A 16 25.15 -6.53 -3.72
N LEU A 17 25.44 -7.57 -2.94
CA LEU A 17 24.72 -8.85 -2.98
C LEU A 17 23.28 -8.72 -2.51
N ALA A 18 23.00 -7.94 -1.46
CA ALA A 18 21.63 -7.66 -1.02
C ALA A 18 20.85 -6.90 -2.10
N LYS A 19 21.45 -5.87 -2.72
CA LYS A 19 20.83 -5.14 -3.85
C LYS A 19 20.56 -6.05 -5.04
N ILE A 20 21.51 -6.89 -5.43
CA ILE A 20 21.34 -7.84 -6.54
C ILE A 20 20.23 -8.85 -6.21
N SER A 21 20.18 -9.38 -4.98
CA SER A 21 19.12 -10.31 -4.57
C SER A 21 17.71 -9.70 -4.58
N MET A 22 17.60 -8.39 -4.33
CA MET A 22 16.35 -7.65 -4.47
C MET A 22 16.02 -7.32 -5.93
N LEU A 23 17.02 -6.95 -6.73
CA LEU A 23 16.87 -6.58 -8.14
C LEU A 23 16.49 -7.76 -9.03
N VAL A 24 17.05 -8.95 -8.79
CA VAL A 24 16.68 -10.19 -9.51
C VAL A 24 15.21 -10.56 -9.26
N GLY A 25 14.60 -10.06 -8.19
CA GLY A 25 13.17 -10.19 -7.91
C GLY A 25 12.29 -9.06 -8.44
N CYS A 26 12.86 -7.98 -8.99
CA CYS A 26 12.14 -6.78 -9.46
C CYS A 26 12.31 -6.53 -10.97
N THR A 27 12.90 -7.45 -11.73
CA THR A 27 12.87 -7.37 -13.20
C THR A 27 11.43 -7.59 -13.65
N GLN A 28 10.68 -6.50 -13.80
CA GLN A 28 9.46 -6.49 -14.60
C GLN A 28 9.82 -7.12 -15.96
N GLN A 29 9.14 -8.20 -16.33
CA GLN A 29 9.08 -8.59 -17.73
C GLN A 29 8.48 -7.40 -18.48
N THR A 30 9.33 -6.64 -19.17
CA THR A 30 8.89 -5.65 -20.14
C THR A 30 8.22 -6.41 -21.28
N VAL A 31 6.92 -6.61 -21.18
CA VAL A 31 6.09 -6.97 -22.33
C VAL A 31 6.17 -5.79 -23.29
N HIS A 32 7.00 -5.90 -24.32
CA HIS A 32 7.03 -4.94 -25.42
C HIS A 32 5.69 -5.00 -26.14
N MET A 33 4.72 -4.18 -25.72
CA MET A 33 3.54 -3.89 -26.53
C MET A 33 3.99 -3.08 -27.74
N ARG A 34 3.98 -3.72 -28.91
CA ARG A 34 4.16 -3.06 -30.20
C ARG A 34 2.94 -2.16 -30.44
N MET A 35 3.07 -0.86 -30.17
CA MET A 35 2.04 0.09 -30.55
C MET A 35 1.99 0.20 -32.08
N PRO A 36 0.80 0.17 -32.71
CA PRO A 36 0.67 0.51 -34.12
C PRO A 36 1.02 1.99 -34.34
N LYS A 37 1.67 2.27 -35.47
CA LYS A 37 2.01 3.63 -35.92
C LYS A 37 0.74 4.47 -36.07
N PRO A 38 0.70 5.71 -35.54
CA PRO A 38 -0.40 6.62 -35.84
C PRO A 38 -0.20 7.22 -37.23
N GLU A 39 -1.06 6.84 -38.18
CA GLU A 39 -1.23 7.58 -39.43
C GLU A 39 -2.47 8.48 -39.30
N LYS A 40 -2.25 9.79 -39.53
CA LYS A 40 -3.22 10.84 -39.87
C LYS A 40 -4.28 11.21 -38.81
N GLN A 41 -3.90 12.12 -37.90
CA GLN A 41 -4.82 12.92 -37.07
C GLN A 41 -4.60 14.43 -37.26
N GLY A 42 -4.28 14.87 -38.48
CA GLY A 42 -4.24 16.28 -38.84
C GLY A 42 -5.43 16.61 -39.73
N GLU A 43 -6.61 16.88 -39.14
CA GLU A 43 -7.69 17.66 -39.79
C GLU A 43 -8.96 17.88 -38.94
N ILE A 44 -9.04 17.39 -37.69
CA ILE A 44 -10.23 17.61 -36.83
C ILE A 44 -10.03 18.76 -35.81
N LEU A 45 -8.85 19.38 -35.74
CA LEU A 45 -8.51 20.30 -34.64
C LEU A 45 -8.99 21.76 -34.79
N GLU A 46 -9.57 22.16 -35.93
CA GLU A 46 -9.94 23.58 -36.15
C GLU A 46 -11.42 23.91 -35.94
N GLN A 47 -12.33 22.92 -35.90
CA GLN A 47 -13.77 23.20 -35.71
C GLN A 47 -14.25 23.18 -34.24
N GLN A 48 -13.40 22.84 -33.27
CA GLN A 48 -13.75 22.89 -31.84
C GLN A 48 -13.31 24.17 -31.11
N LYS A 49 -12.64 25.11 -31.78
CA LYS A 49 -12.16 26.37 -31.15
C LYS A 49 -13.21 27.48 -31.03
N ALA A 50 -14.43 27.29 -31.53
CA ALA A 50 -15.46 28.34 -31.56
C ALA A 50 -16.66 28.09 -30.63
N SER A 51 -16.52 27.20 -29.63
CA SER A 51 -17.56 27.01 -28.59
C SER A 51 -16.97 26.92 -27.19
N THR A 52 -15.89 27.66 -26.94
CA THR A 52 -15.40 27.93 -25.58
C THR A 52 -16.22 29.08 -24.99
N SER A 53 -17.52 28.80 -24.78
CA SER A 53 -18.34 29.62 -23.90
C SER A 53 -17.66 29.70 -22.54
N ILE A 54 -17.69 30.90 -21.98
CA ILE A 54 -17.24 31.31 -20.65
C ILE A 54 -17.89 30.40 -19.59
N PHE A 55 -17.37 29.19 -19.42
CA PHE A 55 -17.54 28.43 -18.19
C PHE A 55 -16.48 29.00 -17.25
N MET A 56 -16.90 29.84 -16.31
CA MET A 56 -16.08 30.15 -15.16
C MET A 56 -15.58 28.81 -14.60
N GLN A 57 -14.27 28.58 -14.69
CA GLN A 57 -13.65 27.42 -14.04
C GLN A 57 -13.88 27.60 -12.55
N GLU A 58 -14.80 26.82 -11.99
CA GLU A 58 -15.00 26.75 -10.55
C GLU A 58 -13.65 26.43 -9.90
N GLU A 59 -13.26 27.29 -8.96
CA GLU A 59 -12.00 27.15 -8.25
C GLU A 59 -12.12 26.00 -7.25
N PRO A 60 -11.13 25.10 -7.15
CA PRO A 60 -11.20 24.00 -6.21
C PRO A 60 -11.31 24.52 -4.77
N THR A 61 -12.15 23.88 -3.97
CA THR A 61 -12.45 24.22 -2.58
C THR A 61 -11.62 23.40 -1.59
N PHE A 62 -11.04 22.27 -2.02
CA PHE A 62 -10.10 21.49 -1.22
C PHE A 62 -9.08 20.71 -2.07
N ALA A 63 -8.10 20.10 -1.41
CA ALA A 63 -7.12 19.22 -2.03
C ALA A 63 -7.24 17.78 -1.49
N VAL A 64 -6.93 16.81 -2.35
CA VAL A 64 -6.75 15.41 -1.96
C VAL A 64 -5.31 15.00 -2.23
N LEU A 65 -4.58 14.61 -1.18
CA LEU A 65 -3.26 14.03 -1.27
C LEU A 65 -3.36 12.50 -1.37
N LEU A 66 -2.85 11.93 -2.46
CA LEU A 66 -2.75 10.48 -2.64
C LEU A 66 -1.32 10.00 -2.37
N LEU A 67 -1.16 9.22 -1.31
CA LEU A 67 0.10 8.58 -0.94
C LEU A 67 0.03 7.10 -1.26
N HIS A 68 0.96 6.64 -2.09
CA HIS A 68 1.00 5.27 -2.57
C HIS A 68 1.89 4.37 -1.69
N ASP A 69 1.91 3.07 -1.98
CA ASP A 69 2.67 2.08 -1.22
C ASP A 69 4.17 2.06 -1.61
N LEU A 70 5.00 1.34 -0.83
CA LEU A 70 6.42 1.17 -1.10
C LEU A 70 6.68 0.57 -2.49
N ALA A 71 7.61 1.17 -3.23
CA ALA A 71 8.05 0.73 -4.55
C ALA A 71 6.95 0.65 -5.62
N VAL A 72 5.78 1.25 -5.35
CA VAL A 72 4.70 1.47 -6.33
C VAL A 72 4.80 2.90 -6.84
N GLY A 73 4.38 3.17 -8.08
CA GLY A 73 4.21 4.54 -8.57
C GLY A 73 2.88 5.16 -8.12
N PRO A 74 2.57 6.39 -8.57
CA PRO A 74 1.26 6.98 -8.38
C PRO A 74 0.13 6.10 -8.96
N ASP A 75 -0.93 5.87 -8.20
CA ASP A 75 -2.13 5.16 -8.66
C ASP A 75 -3.02 6.12 -9.48
N GLN A 76 -2.82 6.13 -10.80
CA GLN A 76 -3.59 6.96 -11.73
C GLN A 76 -5.05 6.54 -11.80
N ALA A 77 -5.34 5.23 -11.74
CA ALA A 77 -6.71 4.72 -11.81
C ALA A 77 -7.54 5.19 -10.60
N LEU A 78 -6.95 5.17 -9.40
CA LEU A 78 -7.58 5.74 -8.21
C LEU A 78 -7.78 7.25 -8.34
N ALA A 79 -6.76 7.97 -8.82
CA ALA A 79 -6.84 9.42 -9.01
C ALA A 79 -7.96 9.83 -9.98
N GLU A 80 -8.09 9.15 -11.11
CA GLU A 80 -9.15 9.36 -12.09
C GLU A 80 -10.54 9.12 -11.49
N LYS A 81 -10.72 8.03 -10.73
CA LYS A 81 -12.00 7.72 -10.09
C LYS A 81 -12.40 8.71 -9.00
N ILE A 82 -11.44 9.15 -8.18
CA ILE A 82 -11.67 10.18 -7.17
C ILE A 82 -12.00 11.51 -7.87
N SER A 83 -11.26 11.88 -8.92
CA SER A 83 -11.54 13.06 -9.77
C SER A 83 -12.94 13.02 -10.36
N TYR A 84 -13.38 11.86 -10.83
CA TYR A 84 -14.73 11.69 -11.35
C TYR A 84 -15.81 11.89 -10.27
N LYS A 85 -15.62 11.37 -9.05
CA LYS A 85 -16.63 11.43 -7.97
C LYS A 85 -16.74 12.81 -7.31
N PHE A 86 -15.65 13.56 -7.19
CA PHE A 86 -15.65 14.91 -6.63
C PHE A 86 -15.78 16.02 -7.68
N GLY A 87 -15.48 15.73 -8.95
CA GLY A 87 -15.53 16.72 -10.02
C GLY A 87 -14.53 17.85 -9.80
N ARG A 88 -14.99 19.10 -9.99
CA ARG A 88 -14.14 20.30 -9.97
C ARG A 88 -13.92 20.88 -8.57
N GLU A 89 -14.61 20.37 -7.56
CA GLU A 89 -14.48 20.83 -6.17
C GLU A 89 -13.07 20.60 -5.60
N MET A 90 -12.28 19.72 -6.22
CA MET A 90 -10.94 19.38 -5.73
C MET A 90 -9.86 19.43 -6.80
N PHE A 91 -8.62 19.48 -6.35
CA PHE A 91 -7.48 19.00 -7.13
C PHE A 91 -6.70 17.94 -6.37
N ILE A 92 -6.01 17.09 -7.12
CA ILE A 92 -5.23 15.98 -6.57
C ILE A 92 -3.75 16.38 -6.49
N ILE A 93 -3.13 16.09 -5.34
CA ILE A 93 -1.70 16.13 -5.13
C ILE A 93 -1.19 14.68 -5.12
N GLN A 94 -0.35 14.31 -6.08
CA GLN A 94 0.28 12.98 -6.14
C GLN A 94 1.80 13.11 -6.20
N PRO A 95 2.49 13.08 -5.04
CA PRO A 95 3.94 13.13 -5.02
C PRO A 95 4.52 11.91 -5.75
N ASN A 96 5.25 12.16 -6.84
CA ASN A 96 5.93 11.11 -7.60
C ASN A 96 7.37 10.89 -7.10
N HIS A 97 7.61 10.93 -5.80
CA HIS A 97 8.95 10.82 -5.21
C HIS A 97 9.68 9.50 -5.52
N ASN A 98 9.06 8.60 -6.31
CA ASN A 98 9.31 7.16 -6.37
C ASN A 98 9.48 6.62 -7.80
N SER A 99 9.52 7.48 -8.81
CA SER A 99 9.88 7.06 -10.18
C SER A 99 11.38 6.74 -10.35
N SER A 100 12.23 7.13 -9.39
CA SER A 100 13.58 6.60 -9.30
C SER A 100 13.62 5.49 -8.26
N ILE A 101 14.13 4.32 -8.66
CA ILE A 101 14.32 3.07 -7.89
C ILE A 101 15.15 3.25 -6.58
N GLN A 102 15.47 4.49 -6.17
CA GLN A 102 16.45 4.81 -5.13
C GLN A 102 15.90 5.38 -3.81
N SER A 103 14.64 5.84 -3.73
CA SER A 103 14.20 6.69 -2.59
C SER A 103 13.43 5.99 -1.46
N LEU A 104 12.66 4.92 -1.72
CA LEU A 104 11.71 4.37 -0.72
C LEU A 104 12.25 3.32 0.25
N PRO A 105 13.08 2.35 -0.16
CA PRO A 105 13.65 1.44 0.83
C PRO A 105 14.63 2.20 1.74
N THR A 106 15.29 3.24 1.23
CA THR A 106 16.50 3.80 1.81
C THR A 106 16.26 4.99 2.75
N ARG A 107 15.16 5.75 2.61
CA ARG A 107 14.85 6.91 3.46
C ARG A 107 13.73 6.61 4.46
N SER A 108 13.89 7.10 5.68
CA SER A 108 12.91 6.95 6.76
C SER A 108 11.60 7.65 6.41
N ILE A 109 10.50 7.14 6.94
CA ILE A 109 9.16 7.70 6.77
C ILE A 109 9.10 9.14 7.28
N THR A 110 9.80 9.46 8.38
CA THR A 110 9.93 10.84 8.88
C THR A 110 10.55 11.77 7.84
N ASN A 111 11.60 11.33 7.15
CA ASN A 111 12.23 12.14 6.11
C ASN A 111 11.33 12.26 4.87
N GLN A 112 10.64 11.19 4.50
CA GLN A 112 9.65 11.21 3.43
C GLN A 112 8.51 12.19 3.74
N ALA A 113 8.05 12.27 4.99
CA ALA A 113 7.01 13.21 5.41
C ALA A 113 7.47 14.66 5.22
N SER A 114 8.72 14.98 5.57
CA SER A 114 9.28 16.32 5.33
C SER A 114 9.33 16.69 3.84
N ASP A 115 9.73 15.75 2.98
CA ASP A 115 9.75 15.98 1.53
C ASP A 115 8.35 16.20 0.98
N VAL A 116 7.39 15.33 1.36
CA VAL A 116 5.99 15.43 0.93
C VAL A 116 5.35 16.72 1.44
N PHE A 117 5.64 17.15 2.67
CA PHE A 117 5.20 18.45 3.18
C PHE A 117 5.67 19.59 2.29
N ASN A 118 6.94 19.61 1.90
CA ASN A 118 7.46 20.62 0.98
C ASN A 118 6.81 20.54 -0.41
N TYR A 119 6.57 19.32 -0.91
CA TYR A 119 5.86 19.09 -2.17
C TYR A 119 4.43 19.64 -2.13
N ILE A 120 3.66 19.37 -1.07
CA ILE A 120 2.30 19.89 -0.88
C ILE A 120 2.29 21.42 -0.95
N LYS A 121 3.21 22.10 -0.26
CA LYS A 121 3.32 23.56 -0.30
C LYS A 121 3.58 24.09 -1.72
N VAL A 122 4.41 23.41 -2.50
CA VAL A 122 4.70 23.79 -3.89
C VAL A 122 3.46 23.59 -4.76
N GLU A 123 2.79 22.43 -4.67
CA GLU A 123 1.60 22.15 -5.47
C GLU A 123 0.45 23.11 -5.13
N MET A 124 0.15 23.34 -3.84
CA MET A 124 -0.91 24.27 -3.43
C MET A 124 -0.67 25.70 -3.93
N LYS A 125 0.59 26.16 -3.95
CA LYS A 125 0.95 27.48 -4.49
C LYS A 125 0.66 27.62 -5.98
N LYS A 126 0.75 26.54 -6.78
CA LYS A 126 0.39 26.57 -8.21
C LYS A 126 -1.09 26.86 -8.43
N PHE A 127 -1.93 26.50 -7.47
CA PHE A 127 -3.36 26.78 -7.44
C PHE A 127 -3.71 28.01 -6.59
N TYR A 128 -2.73 28.84 -6.22
CA TYR A 128 -2.90 30.03 -5.38
C TYR A 128 -3.54 29.74 -4.02
N LYS A 129 -3.35 28.53 -3.47
CA LYS A 129 -3.90 28.11 -2.17
C LYS A 129 -2.88 28.23 -1.05
N ASN A 130 -3.35 28.64 0.14
CA ASN A 130 -2.54 28.64 1.37
C ASN A 130 -2.65 27.28 2.08
N PRO A 131 -1.55 26.52 2.27
CA PRO A 131 -1.58 25.23 2.94
C PRO A 131 -2.12 25.23 4.38
N GLU A 132 -1.98 26.35 5.09
CA GLU A 132 -2.41 26.46 6.49
C GLU A 132 -3.92 26.60 6.64
N THR A 133 -4.63 27.03 5.58
CA THR A 133 -6.07 27.28 5.63
C THR A 133 -6.87 26.49 4.60
N PHE A 134 -6.24 26.02 3.52
CA PHE A 134 -6.92 25.30 2.46
C PHE A 134 -7.12 23.82 2.84
N PRO A 135 -8.37 23.32 2.90
CA PRO A 135 -8.66 21.96 3.37
C PRO A 135 -7.91 20.87 2.60
N LEU A 136 -7.35 19.92 3.34
CA LEU A 136 -6.58 18.80 2.82
C LEU A 136 -7.12 17.48 3.38
N ALA A 137 -7.58 16.59 2.50
CA ALA A 137 -7.75 15.17 2.83
C ALA A 137 -6.53 14.38 2.38
N ILE A 138 -6.09 13.42 3.19
CA ILE A 138 -4.99 12.51 2.86
C ILE A 138 -5.53 11.09 2.74
N ILE A 139 -5.32 10.47 1.59
CA ILE A 139 -5.60 9.05 1.36
C ILE A 139 -4.24 8.35 1.23
N GLY A 140 -3.99 7.41 2.13
CA GLY A 140 -2.69 6.73 2.21
C GLY A 140 -2.84 5.23 2.05
N HIS A 141 -2.27 4.69 0.99
CA HIS A 141 -2.37 3.27 0.65
C HIS A 141 -1.12 2.50 1.11
N GLY A 142 -1.29 1.37 1.80
CA GLY A 142 -0.17 0.58 2.34
C GLY A 142 0.74 1.45 3.21
N ALA A 143 2.05 1.47 2.93
CA ALA A 143 3.00 2.34 3.62
C ALA A 143 2.70 3.84 3.50
N GLY A 144 2.00 4.27 2.44
CA GLY A 144 1.49 5.63 2.30
C GLY A 144 0.53 6.03 3.42
N GLY A 145 -0.17 5.08 4.03
CA GLY A 145 -1.00 5.30 5.22
C GLY A 145 -0.17 5.62 6.46
N VAL A 146 0.95 4.93 6.67
CA VAL A 146 1.89 5.24 7.77
C VAL A 146 2.51 6.63 7.57
N LEU A 147 2.86 6.96 6.32
CA LEU A 147 3.34 8.29 5.95
C LEU A 147 2.29 9.38 6.19
N ALA A 148 1.01 9.12 5.91
CA ALA A 148 -0.09 10.05 6.20
C ALA A 148 -0.17 10.41 7.69
N PHE A 149 -0.02 9.41 8.57
CA PHE A 149 0.00 9.65 10.02
C PHE A 149 1.24 10.42 10.48
N GLU A 150 2.41 10.14 9.90
CA GLU A 150 3.63 10.91 10.20
C GLU A 150 3.48 12.37 9.74
N LEU A 151 2.84 12.63 8.60
CA LEU A 151 2.49 13.98 8.14
C LEU A 151 1.53 14.68 9.11
N ALA A 152 0.42 14.03 9.46
CA ALA A 152 -0.59 14.59 10.36
C ALA A 152 -0.02 14.88 11.75
N LYS A 153 0.82 14.00 12.28
CA LYS A 153 1.44 14.18 13.58
C LYS A 153 2.36 15.40 13.61
N ASN A 154 3.19 15.56 12.59
CA ASN A 154 4.27 16.56 12.60
C ASN A 154 3.86 17.90 11.98
N TYR A 155 2.90 17.93 11.05
CA TYR A 155 2.61 19.10 10.21
C TYR A 155 1.14 19.55 10.24
N LYS A 156 0.26 19.01 11.10
CA LYS A 156 -1.17 19.43 11.15
C LYS A 156 -1.41 20.92 11.41
N ASN A 157 -0.45 21.63 12.01
CA ASN A 157 -0.60 23.07 12.27
C ASN A 157 -0.16 23.91 11.07
N GLU A 158 0.55 23.30 10.13
CA GLU A 158 1.10 23.93 8.91
C GLU A 158 0.33 23.47 7.65
N LEU A 159 -0.46 22.42 7.78
CA LEU A 159 -1.36 21.86 6.78
C LEU A 159 -2.76 21.75 7.40
N ASN A 160 -3.78 22.31 6.77
CA ASN A 160 -5.17 22.14 7.20
C ASN A 160 -5.69 20.72 6.88
N ILE A 161 -5.19 19.71 7.59
CA ILE A 161 -5.55 18.30 7.40
C ILE A 161 -6.91 18.03 8.04
N CYS A 162 -7.95 17.91 7.22
CA CYS A 162 -9.33 17.73 7.66
C CYS A 162 -9.78 16.26 7.70
N ALA A 163 -9.08 15.37 7.00
CA ALA A 163 -9.44 13.95 6.94
C ALA A 163 -8.24 13.05 6.65
N LEU A 164 -8.20 11.88 7.30
CA LEU A 164 -7.21 10.81 7.05
C LEU A 164 -7.92 9.51 6.65
N VAL A 165 -7.53 8.94 5.51
CA VAL A 165 -8.09 7.68 5.00
C VAL A 165 -6.96 6.70 4.68
N PRO A 166 -6.39 6.00 5.68
CA PRO A 166 -5.48 4.90 5.42
C PRO A 166 -6.22 3.69 4.82
N VAL A 167 -5.65 3.10 3.77
CA VAL A 167 -6.24 1.97 3.04
C VAL A 167 -5.24 0.82 3.02
N GLY A 168 -5.59 -0.31 3.64
CA GLY A 168 -4.69 -1.48 3.74
C GLY A 168 -3.35 -1.15 4.41
N ALA A 169 -3.31 -0.11 5.24
CA ALA A 169 -2.06 0.41 5.77
C ALA A 169 -1.53 -0.45 6.92
N PRO A 170 -0.24 -0.74 7.03
CA PRO A 170 0.36 -1.54 8.11
C PRO A 170 0.48 -0.73 9.41
N LEU A 171 -0.65 -0.32 10.01
CA LEU A 171 -0.68 0.59 11.17
C LEU A 171 -0.05 0.00 12.43
N ASN A 172 0.13 -1.32 12.49
CA ASN A 172 0.91 -2.03 13.51
C ASN A 172 2.16 -2.74 12.93
N GLY A 173 2.64 -2.27 11.77
CA GLY A 173 3.79 -2.80 11.02
C GLY A 173 3.46 -3.98 10.10
N TYR A 174 4.45 -4.44 9.34
CA TYR A 174 4.39 -5.66 8.51
C TYR A 174 5.04 -6.85 9.25
N PRO A 175 4.27 -7.80 9.83
CA PRO A 175 4.85 -8.96 10.50
C PRO A 175 5.63 -9.87 9.55
N LEU A 176 5.28 -9.87 8.27
CA LEU A 176 6.07 -10.52 7.22
C LEU A 176 7.54 -10.13 7.31
N LEU A 177 7.87 -8.85 7.53
CA LEU A 177 9.26 -8.38 7.66
C LEU A 177 9.99 -9.00 8.86
N ASN A 178 9.27 -9.38 9.92
CA ASN A 178 9.84 -10.14 11.04
C ASN A 178 10.00 -11.62 10.71
N ASN A 179 9.07 -12.21 9.96
CA ASN A 179 9.02 -13.62 9.61
C ASN A 179 9.81 -14.00 8.35
N VAL A 180 10.52 -13.06 7.72
CA VAL A 180 11.19 -13.29 6.43
C VAL A 180 12.21 -14.44 6.49
N ASP A 181 12.84 -14.66 7.64
CA ASP A 181 13.76 -15.76 7.92
C ASP A 181 13.08 -17.14 7.87
N LYS A 182 11.74 -17.20 8.01
CA LYS A 182 10.93 -18.41 7.90
C LYS A 182 10.63 -18.83 6.46
N GLY A 183 11.26 -18.21 5.46
CA GLY A 183 11.03 -18.58 4.05
C GLY A 183 11.32 -20.06 3.74
N SER A 184 12.30 -20.67 4.42
CA SER A 184 12.59 -22.10 4.27
C SER A 184 11.48 -23.00 4.85
N GLU A 185 10.94 -22.63 6.01
CA GLU A 185 9.78 -23.31 6.64
C GLU A 185 8.57 -23.20 5.71
N PHE A 186 8.28 -21.99 5.23
CA PHE A 186 7.21 -21.74 4.26
C PHE A 186 7.36 -22.62 3.00
N ILE A 187 8.55 -22.67 2.38
CA ILE A 187 8.77 -23.51 1.20
C ILE A 187 8.53 -24.99 1.52
N SER A 188 8.94 -25.47 2.69
CA SER A 188 8.72 -26.85 3.10
C SER A 188 7.22 -27.19 3.22
N GLU A 189 6.43 -26.28 3.76
CA GLU A 189 4.98 -26.47 3.96
C GLU A 189 4.16 -26.21 2.69
N ALA A 190 4.62 -25.30 1.83
CA ALA A 190 3.89 -24.80 0.66
C ALA A 190 4.34 -25.41 -0.68
N SER A 191 5.36 -26.27 -0.70
CA SER A 191 6.06 -26.71 -1.93
C SER A 191 5.12 -27.19 -3.02
N ASP A 192 4.16 -28.05 -2.69
CA ASP A 192 3.26 -28.63 -3.69
C ASP A 192 2.25 -27.62 -4.22
N GLY A 193 1.81 -26.66 -3.40
CA GLY A 193 1.01 -25.54 -3.85
C GLY A 193 1.80 -24.59 -4.76
N ILE A 194 3.06 -24.32 -4.43
CA ILE A 194 3.94 -23.51 -5.29
C ILE A 194 4.14 -24.21 -6.64
N LYS A 195 4.39 -25.52 -6.65
CA LYS A 195 4.49 -26.31 -7.90
C LYS A 195 3.22 -26.25 -8.72
N LEU A 196 2.07 -26.35 -8.06
CA LEU A 196 0.77 -26.28 -8.73
C LEU A 196 0.54 -24.91 -9.39
N LEU A 197 0.95 -23.81 -8.75
CA LEU A 197 0.76 -22.46 -9.29
C LEU A 197 1.79 -22.08 -10.36
N GLU A 198 3.05 -22.45 -10.18
CA GLU A 198 4.17 -21.98 -10.99
C GLU A 198 4.60 -22.98 -12.07
N GLY A 199 4.13 -24.22 -12.00
CA GLY A 199 4.53 -25.30 -12.90
C GLY A 199 6.04 -25.43 -12.99
N ASP A 200 6.59 -25.28 -14.20
CA ASP A 200 8.03 -25.38 -14.48
C ASP A 200 8.87 -24.32 -13.76
N SER A 201 8.27 -23.20 -13.36
CA SER A 201 8.95 -22.09 -12.69
C SER A 201 9.02 -22.25 -11.16
N ALA A 202 8.44 -23.32 -10.60
CA ALA A 202 8.37 -23.54 -9.16
C ALA A 202 9.74 -23.58 -8.49
N PHE A 203 10.75 -24.19 -9.12
CA PHE A 203 12.10 -24.25 -8.58
C PHE A 203 12.75 -22.85 -8.50
N SER A 204 12.66 -22.05 -9.57
CA SER A 204 13.16 -20.67 -9.57
C SER A 204 12.43 -19.80 -8.55
N THR A 205 11.11 -19.99 -8.41
CA THR A 205 10.30 -19.30 -7.41
C THR A 205 10.75 -19.63 -6.00
N GLN A 206 10.92 -20.91 -5.66
CA GLN A 206 11.44 -21.34 -4.36
C GLN A 206 12.85 -20.80 -4.08
N LEU A 207 13.74 -20.79 -5.08
CA LEU A 207 15.07 -20.20 -4.94
C LEU A 207 14.99 -18.68 -4.70
N SER A 208 14.08 -17.98 -5.38
CA SER A 208 13.86 -16.54 -5.20
C SER A 208 13.34 -16.20 -3.79
N ILE A 209 12.42 -17.01 -3.25
CA ILE A 209 11.91 -16.87 -1.88
C ILE A 209 13.08 -17.02 -0.90
N ARG A 210 13.91 -18.06 -1.03
CA ARG A 210 15.11 -18.25 -0.17
C ARG A 210 16.07 -17.08 -0.28
N GLY A 211 16.34 -16.61 -1.50
CA GLY A 211 17.26 -15.50 -1.75
C GLY A 211 16.78 -14.20 -1.10
N ARG A 212 15.48 -13.87 -1.27
CA ARG A 212 14.85 -12.73 -0.59
C ARG A 212 14.89 -12.90 0.92
N SER A 213 14.57 -14.09 1.43
CA SER A 213 14.60 -14.39 2.85
C SER A 213 15.95 -14.10 3.50
N TRP A 214 17.00 -14.53 2.82
CA TRP A 214 18.37 -14.29 3.24
C TRP A 214 18.77 -12.82 3.12
N GLY A 215 18.45 -12.17 1.99
CA GLY A 215 18.73 -10.75 1.76
C GLY A 215 18.11 -9.85 2.81
N TYR A 216 16.83 -10.03 3.13
CA TYR A 216 16.14 -9.28 4.19
C TYR A 216 16.72 -9.54 5.59
N SER A 217 17.14 -10.76 5.88
CA SER A 217 17.80 -11.08 7.15
C SER A 217 19.10 -10.29 7.32
N LEU A 218 19.87 -10.11 6.24
CA LEU A 218 21.07 -9.27 6.25
C LEU A 218 20.72 -7.78 6.45
N LEU A 219 19.63 -7.30 5.88
CA LEU A 219 19.22 -5.90 6.01
C LEU A 219 18.88 -5.50 7.46
N LYS A 220 18.36 -6.43 8.27
CA LYS A 220 18.13 -6.17 9.70
C LYS A 220 19.41 -5.89 10.48
N ILE A 221 20.55 -6.37 9.98
CA ILE A 221 21.85 -6.31 10.68
C ILE A 221 22.65 -5.06 10.29
N ILE A 222 22.27 -4.36 9.20
CA ILE A 222 22.98 -3.19 8.69
C ILE A 222 22.16 -1.91 8.97
N PRO A 223 22.47 -1.15 10.03
CA PRO A 223 21.75 0.07 10.36
C PRO A 223 21.77 1.09 9.21
N GLY A 224 20.62 1.72 8.94
CA GLY A 224 20.49 2.84 8.00
C GLY A 224 20.41 2.48 6.51
N PHE A 225 20.59 1.22 6.13
CA PHE A 225 20.58 0.83 4.71
C PHE A 225 19.16 0.77 4.10
N ALA A 226 18.17 0.43 4.92
CA ALA A 226 16.78 0.26 4.49
C ALA A 226 15.82 1.00 5.43
N SER A 227 16.12 2.26 5.78
CA SER A 227 15.43 2.98 6.85
C SER A 227 13.91 3.06 6.66
N GLY A 228 13.42 3.20 5.42
CA GLY A 228 11.98 3.18 5.13
C GLY A 228 11.33 1.81 5.35
N GLY A 229 12.02 0.73 5.00
CA GLY A 229 11.55 -0.63 5.28
C GLY A 229 11.59 -0.98 6.76
N THR A 230 12.65 -0.56 7.47
CA THR A 230 12.76 -0.79 8.92
C THR A 230 11.76 0.02 9.72
N ASP A 231 11.36 1.19 9.23
CA ASP A 231 10.30 2.00 9.84
C ASP A 231 8.94 1.31 9.81
N LEU A 232 8.74 0.31 8.96
CA LEU A 232 7.49 -0.44 8.87
C LEU A 232 7.54 -1.77 9.64
N LEU A 233 8.66 -2.07 10.33
CA LEU A 233 8.74 -3.24 11.20
C LEU A 233 7.77 -3.08 12.38
N PRO A 234 7.08 -4.16 12.82
CA PRO A 234 6.33 -4.12 14.06
C PRO A 234 7.21 -3.66 15.23
N GLY A 235 6.74 -2.67 15.98
CA GLY A 235 7.46 -2.10 17.12
C GLY A 235 8.57 -1.10 16.78
N SER A 236 8.76 -0.77 15.50
CA SER A 236 9.61 0.36 15.08
C SER A 236 9.13 1.67 15.70
N GLU A 237 9.98 2.69 15.71
CA GLU A 237 9.62 4.01 16.22
C GLU A 237 8.46 4.63 15.41
N SER A 238 8.51 4.53 14.08
CA SER A 238 7.44 5.05 13.21
C SER A 238 6.10 4.35 13.48
N ILE A 239 6.08 3.02 13.62
CA ILE A 239 4.84 2.28 13.94
C ILE A 239 4.32 2.64 15.34
N LYS A 240 5.21 2.76 16.34
CA LYS A 240 4.82 3.22 17.68
C LYS A 240 4.20 4.61 17.65
N LYS A 241 4.78 5.54 16.87
CA LYS A 241 4.25 6.89 16.70
C LYS A 241 2.85 6.88 16.09
N VAL A 242 2.60 6.05 15.06
CA VAL A 242 1.28 5.88 14.46
C VAL A 242 0.28 5.32 15.47
N SER A 243 0.63 4.25 16.16
CA SER A 243 -0.24 3.62 17.17
C SER A 243 -0.60 4.60 18.29
N SER A 244 0.38 5.33 18.82
CA SER A 244 0.15 6.35 19.84
C SER A 244 -0.70 7.52 19.33
N PHE A 245 -0.51 7.95 18.07
CA PHE A 245 -1.32 9.02 17.48
C PHE A 245 -2.80 8.60 17.33
N LEU A 246 -3.07 7.41 16.82
CA LEU A 246 -4.42 6.86 16.72
C LEU A 246 -5.08 6.67 18.09
N ARG A 247 -4.36 6.10 19.06
CA ARG A 247 -4.85 5.89 20.44
C ARG A 247 -5.07 7.20 21.20
N ALA A 248 -4.41 8.28 20.81
CA ALA A 248 -4.65 9.62 21.32
C ALA A 248 -5.76 10.37 20.55
N GLY A 249 -6.60 9.66 19.81
CA GLY A 249 -7.73 10.23 19.08
C GLY A 249 -7.35 10.99 17.82
N ALA A 250 -6.22 10.64 17.19
CA ALA A 250 -5.72 11.29 15.98
C ALA A 250 -5.68 12.84 16.09
N ASN A 251 -5.50 13.36 17.30
CA ASN A 251 -5.58 14.78 17.62
C ASN A 251 -6.89 15.46 17.15
N GLY A 252 -8.00 14.73 17.16
CA GLY A 252 -9.31 15.21 16.70
C GLY A 252 -9.49 15.22 15.19
N ILE A 253 -8.49 14.83 14.39
CA ILE A 253 -8.63 14.72 12.95
C ILE A 253 -9.54 13.52 12.64
N PRO A 254 -10.64 13.70 11.89
CA PRO A 254 -11.46 12.59 11.42
C PRO A 254 -10.63 11.56 10.66
N CYS A 255 -10.77 10.29 11.02
CA CYS A 255 -10.05 9.19 10.38
C CYS A 255 -11.00 8.03 9.99
N LEU A 256 -10.90 7.60 8.74
CA LEU A 256 -11.56 6.41 8.22
C LEU A 256 -10.54 5.33 7.87
N LEU A 257 -10.49 4.26 8.65
CA LEU A 257 -9.65 3.10 8.40
C LEU A 257 -10.33 2.17 7.38
N ILE A 258 -9.80 2.07 6.16
CA ILE A 258 -10.30 1.11 5.18
C ILE A 258 -9.38 -0.11 5.19
N ALA A 259 -9.92 -1.24 5.65
CA ALA A 259 -9.21 -2.51 5.68
C ALA A 259 -9.87 -3.53 4.75
N GLY A 260 -9.09 -4.52 4.34
CA GLY A 260 -9.53 -5.58 3.47
C GLY A 260 -8.92 -6.94 3.84
N TYR A 261 -9.53 -8.00 3.35
CA TYR A 261 -8.92 -9.33 3.40
C TYR A 261 -9.37 -10.22 2.24
N GLN A 262 -8.46 -11.10 1.82
CA GLN A 262 -8.73 -12.23 0.95
C GLN A 262 -7.74 -13.35 1.26
N ASN A 263 -8.20 -14.39 1.93
CA ASN A 263 -7.38 -15.58 2.19
C ASN A 263 -7.61 -16.67 1.13
N ASP A 264 -8.75 -16.66 0.43
CA ASP A 264 -9.08 -17.73 -0.53
C ASP A 264 -8.23 -17.61 -1.80
N PHE A 265 -7.20 -18.43 -1.86
CA PHE A 265 -6.27 -18.46 -2.99
C PHE A 265 -6.96 -18.86 -4.29
N LYS A 266 -8.06 -19.61 -4.27
CA LYS A 266 -8.80 -19.94 -5.49
C LYS A 266 -9.47 -18.72 -6.12
N LYS A 267 -9.77 -17.68 -5.33
CA LYS A 267 -10.25 -16.39 -5.85
C LYS A 267 -9.13 -15.48 -6.35
N LEU A 268 -7.91 -15.67 -5.83
CA LEU A 268 -6.74 -14.88 -6.21
C LEU A 268 -6.16 -15.35 -7.55
N PHE A 269 -6.24 -16.64 -7.86
CA PHE A 269 -5.76 -17.22 -9.11
C PHE A 269 -6.90 -17.63 -10.06
N SER A 270 -6.58 -17.88 -11.33
CA SER A 270 -7.55 -18.30 -12.35
C SER A 270 -8.15 -19.67 -12.08
N GLU A 271 -9.49 -19.77 -12.13
CA GLU A 271 -10.23 -21.04 -11.97
C GLU A 271 -9.80 -22.11 -12.97
N LYS A 272 -9.24 -21.71 -14.12
CA LYS A 272 -8.68 -22.62 -15.11
C LYS A 272 -7.52 -23.48 -14.58
N ASN A 273 -6.95 -23.10 -13.43
CA ASN A 273 -5.77 -23.75 -12.86
C ASN A 273 -6.12 -24.80 -11.80
N PHE A 274 -7.38 -24.91 -11.35
CA PHE A 274 -7.74 -25.81 -10.24
C PHE A 274 -8.91 -26.73 -10.58
N ASN A 275 -8.79 -27.98 -10.15
CA ASN A 275 -9.87 -28.95 -10.09
C ASN A 275 -10.08 -29.36 -8.61
N ASP A 276 -11.15 -30.10 -8.32
CA ASP A 276 -11.48 -30.53 -6.95
C ASP A 276 -10.35 -31.33 -6.26
N THR A 277 -9.48 -31.98 -7.03
CA THR A 277 -8.35 -32.74 -6.47
C THR A 277 -7.23 -31.84 -5.93
N HIS A 278 -7.22 -30.55 -6.31
CA HIS A 278 -6.23 -29.57 -5.86
C HIS A 278 -6.63 -28.84 -4.57
N ASP A 279 -7.84 -29.05 -4.06
CA ASP A 279 -8.41 -28.33 -2.92
C ASP A 279 -7.55 -28.36 -1.67
N GLN A 280 -7.07 -29.54 -1.30
CA GLN A 280 -6.26 -29.69 -0.10
C GLN A 280 -4.87 -29.03 -0.28
N THR A 281 -4.29 -29.13 -1.47
CA THR A 281 -3.01 -28.50 -1.81
C THR A 281 -3.10 -26.98 -1.72
N ILE A 282 -4.17 -26.38 -2.25
CA ILE A 282 -4.39 -24.93 -2.17
C ILE A 282 -4.66 -24.49 -0.72
N LYS A 283 -5.44 -25.25 0.06
CA LYS A 283 -5.64 -24.97 1.48
C LYS A 283 -4.34 -25.02 2.28
N ASN A 284 -3.46 -25.98 2.00
CA ASN A 284 -2.16 -26.07 2.67
C ASN A 284 -1.27 -24.87 2.32
N LEU A 285 -1.25 -24.47 1.04
CA LEU A 285 -0.56 -23.27 0.60
C LEU A 285 -1.09 -22.01 1.29
N GLU A 286 -2.41 -21.85 1.33
CA GLU A 286 -3.08 -20.73 2.00
C GLU A 286 -2.69 -20.66 3.48
N LYS A 287 -2.73 -21.78 4.21
CA LYS A 287 -2.32 -21.85 5.62
C LYS A 287 -0.85 -21.50 5.83
N ALA A 288 0.03 -22.07 5.03
CA ALA A 288 1.47 -21.79 5.10
C ALA A 288 1.77 -20.31 4.79
N TYR A 289 1.08 -19.74 3.80
CA TYR A 289 1.23 -18.33 3.46
C TYR A 289 0.67 -17.41 4.54
N THR A 290 -0.51 -17.74 5.07
CA THR A 290 -1.13 -17.01 6.18
C THR A 290 -0.22 -17.01 7.40
N LYS A 291 0.39 -18.16 7.74
CA LYS A 291 1.39 -18.29 8.81
C LYS A 291 2.63 -17.45 8.56
N LEU A 292 3.13 -17.39 7.32
CA LEU A 292 4.27 -16.55 6.96
C LEU A 292 3.96 -15.05 7.16
N VAL A 293 2.82 -14.58 6.65
CA VAL A 293 2.44 -13.16 6.67
C VAL A 293 2.03 -12.68 8.06
N THR A 294 1.29 -13.51 8.81
CA THR A 294 0.61 -13.12 10.05
C THR A 294 1.25 -13.69 11.31
N GLY A 295 2.02 -14.76 11.18
CA GLY A 295 2.50 -15.58 12.29
C GLY A 295 1.49 -16.61 12.81
N LYS A 296 0.28 -16.70 12.21
CA LYS A 296 -0.82 -17.61 12.58
C LYS A 296 -1.41 -18.25 11.33
N GLU A 297 -1.95 -19.47 11.41
CA GLU A 297 -2.43 -20.21 10.22
C GLU A 297 -3.80 -19.75 9.69
N GLU A 298 -4.63 -19.15 10.53
CA GLU A 298 -6.05 -18.87 10.22
C GLU A 298 -6.41 -17.39 10.31
N GLU A 299 -5.40 -16.51 10.34
CA GLU A 299 -5.64 -15.07 10.47
C GLU A 299 -5.93 -14.40 9.12
N LEU A 300 -6.90 -13.48 9.11
CA LEU A 300 -7.27 -12.75 7.91
C LEU A 300 -6.18 -11.75 7.49
N HIS A 301 -5.92 -11.63 6.20
CA HIS A 301 -4.94 -10.68 5.65
C HIS A 301 -5.29 -10.26 4.21
N ASP A 302 -4.67 -9.18 3.73
CA ASP A 302 -4.85 -8.61 2.39
C ASP A 302 -3.69 -8.93 1.44
N ASN A 303 -3.16 -10.15 1.56
CA ASN A 303 -1.88 -10.65 1.02
C ASN A 303 -0.60 -10.26 1.76
N MET A 304 -0.45 -9.08 2.38
CA MET A 304 0.81 -8.71 3.05
C MET A 304 0.63 -8.15 4.46
N VAL A 305 -0.53 -7.58 4.75
CA VAL A 305 -0.83 -6.96 6.03
C VAL A 305 -1.94 -7.77 6.70
N PRO A 306 -1.69 -8.35 7.88
CA PRO A 306 -2.75 -8.95 8.68
C PRO A 306 -3.85 -7.93 8.97
N LEU A 307 -5.10 -8.36 8.94
CA LEU A 307 -6.25 -7.47 9.15
C LEU A 307 -6.16 -6.71 10.48
N ARG A 308 -5.67 -7.36 11.55
CA ARG A 308 -5.44 -6.69 12.84
C ARG A 308 -4.44 -5.52 12.73
N ASN A 309 -3.43 -5.65 11.88
CA ASN A 309 -2.39 -4.64 11.69
C ASN A 309 -2.93 -3.48 10.85
N GLN A 310 -3.84 -3.75 9.90
CA GLN A 310 -4.55 -2.72 9.13
C GLN A 310 -5.41 -1.81 10.00
N LEU A 311 -5.91 -2.34 11.11
CA LEU A 311 -6.82 -1.66 12.02
C LEU A 311 -6.13 -1.11 13.28
N CYS A 312 -4.79 -1.16 13.32
CA CYS A 312 -3.97 -0.80 14.49
C CYS A 312 -4.39 -1.52 15.80
N ARG A 313 -4.89 -2.76 15.68
CA ARG A 313 -5.41 -3.53 16.81
C ARG A 313 -4.30 -4.26 17.56
N GLY A 314 -4.51 -4.44 18.86
CA GLY A 314 -3.72 -5.37 19.66
C GLY A 314 -4.01 -6.84 19.31
N ASN A 315 -3.53 -7.75 20.15
CA ASN A 315 -3.71 -9.19 19.94
C ASN A 315 -5.13 -9.70 20.23
N SER A 316 -6.02 -8.87 20.78
CA SER A 316 -7.35 -9.29 21.21
C SER A 316 -8.47 -8.60 20.44
N PHE A 317 -9.59 -9.30 20.24
CA PHE A 317 -10.76 -8.70 19.60
C PHE A 317 -11.51 -7.71 20.51
N HIS A 318 -11.21 -7.71 21.81
CA HIS A 318 -11.81 -6.83 22.81
C HIS A 318 -11.49 -5.34 22.60
N ASP A 319 -10.54 -5.01 21.71
CA ASP A 319 -10.28 -3.65 21.24
C ASP A 319 -11.33 -3.15 20.21
N LEU A 320 -12.35 -3.94 19.86
CA LEU A 320 -13.51 -3.48 19.08
C LEU A 320 -14.75 -3.49 19.96
N THR A 321 -15.30 -2.31 20.21
CA THR A 321 -16.47 -2.17 21.08
C THR A 321 -17.78 -2.39 20.35
N GLU A 322 -17.84 -2.13 19.03
CA GLU A 322 -19.07 -2.24 18.25
C GLU A 322 -18.72 -2.66 16.81
N THR A 323 -19.23 -3.81 16.37
CA THR A 323 -19.18 -4.23 14.97
C THR A 323 -20.59 -4.38 14.43
N GLU A 324 -20.92 -3.59 13.41
CA GLU A 324 -22.16 -3.75 12.65
C GLU A 324 -21.86 -4.43 11.32
N LEU A 325 -22.59 -5.52 11.04
CA LEU A 325 -22.50 -6.21 9.77
C LEU A 325 -23.42 -5.52 8.77
N PHE A 326 -22.82 -4.87 7.77
CA PHE A 326 -23.51 -4.44 6.57
C PHE A 326 -23.38 -5.51 5.49
N LYS A 327 -24.23 -5.44 4.45
CA LYS A 327 -24.29 -6.43 3.37
C LYS A 327 -22.90 -6.77 2.79
N ASP A 328 -22.08 -5.74 2.56
CA ASP A 328 -20.80 -5.85 1.84
C ASP A 328 -19.57 -5.42 2.67
N LYS A 329 -19.76 -5.04 3.95
CA LYS A 329 -18.70 -4.56 4.83
C LYS A 329 -19.00 -4.78 6.31
N VAL A 330 -17.97 -4.82 7.13
CA VAL A 330 -18.11 -4.70 8.59
C VAL A 330 -17.73 -3.27 8.97
N TYR A 331 -18.63 -2.58 9.67
CA TYR A 331 -18.31 -1.31 10.30
C TYR A 331 -17.74 -1.53 11.68
N MET A 332 -16.80 -0.68 12.06
CA MET A 332 -16.26 -0.62 13.40
C MET A 332 -16.01 0.81 13.84
N LYS A 333 -16.11 1.03 15.15
CA LYS A 333 -15.60 2.23 15.81
C LYS A 333 -14.37 1.89 16.64
N MET A 334 -13.45 2.85 16.74
CA MET A 334 -12.34 2.74 17.68
C MET A 334 -12.85 3.08 19.09
N PRO A 335 -12.59 2.24 20.11
CA PRO A 335 -13.04 2.51 21.47
C PRO A 335 -12.62 3.89 21.95
N GLU A 336 -13.55 4.64 22.53
CA GLU A 336 -13.31 5.98 23.11
C GLU A 336 -12.89 7.08 22.11
N GLN A 337 -12.81 6.77 20.81
CA GLN A 337 -12.39 7.71 19.76
C GLN A 337 -13.48 7.92 18.72
N ASN A 338 -14.42 8.82 18.99
CA ASN A 338 -15.59 9.06 18.12
C ASN A 338 -15.25 9.61 16.73
N ASN A 339 -14.04 10.16 16.55
CA ASN A 339 -13.55 10.67 15.28
C ASN A 339 -12.80 9.61 14.44
N ILE A 340 -12.72 8.36 14.92
CA ILE A 340 -12.05 7.27 14.22
C ILE A 340 -13.03 6.12 13.99
N GLU A 341 -13.30 5.87 12.73
CA GLU A 341 -14.12 4.74 12.29
C GLU A 341 -13.35 3.84 11.32
N GLY A 342 -13.86 2.62 11.11
CA GLY A 342 -13.26 1.68 10.19
C GLY A 342 -14.29 0.87 9.41
N TYR A 343 -13.93 0.54 8.17
CA TYR A 343 -14.66 -0.38 7.32
C TYR A 343 -13.76 -1.54 6.92
N ILE A 344 -14.27 -2.75 7.06
CA ILE A 344 -13.60 -3.98 6.63
C ILE A 344 -14.36 -4.56 5.44
N TYR A 345 -13.69 -4.67 4.30
CA TYR A 345 -14.26 -5.23 3.08
C TYR A 345 -13.68 -6.62 2.81
N LYS A 346 -14.57 -7.60 2.61
CA LYS A 346 -14.18 -8.90 2.10
C LYS A 346 -13.80 -8.78 0.62
N ASP A 347 -12.82 -9.56 0.19
CA ASP A 347 -12.32 -9.59 -1.19
C ASP A 347 -11.66 -8.26 -1.65
N LEU A 348 -11.35 -7.34 -0.72
CA LEU A 348 -10.52 -6.16 -0.95
C LEU A 348 -9.08 -6.47 -0.53
N ILE A 349 -8.13 -6.19 -1.40
CA ILE A 349 -6.68 -6.30 -1.13
C ILE A 349 -6.01 -4.95 -1.41
N HIS A 350 -4.91 -4.64 -0.71
CA HIS A 350 -4.18 -3.41 -0.99
C HIS A 350 -3.43 -3.54 -2.33
N PHE A 351 -2.74 -4.65 -2.60
CA PHE A 351 -1.98 -4.82 -3.84
C PHE A 351 -2.18 -6.18 -4.51
N LYS A 352 -2.20 -6.17 -5.85
CA LYS A 352 -2.29 -7.36 -6.71
C LYS A 352 -0.94 -8.09 -6.83
N GLN A 353 -0.14 -8.18 -5.77
CA GLN A 353 1.11 -8.97 -5.75
C GLN A 353 1.22 -9.83 -4.49
N ILE A 354 1.67 -11.09 -4.64
CA ILE A 354 1.88 -12.03 -3.53
C ILE A 354 3.39 -12.03 -3.26
N ILE A 355 3.84 -11.10 -2.44
CA ILE A 355 5.20 -11.11 -1.94
C ILE A 355 5.21 -12.05 -0.71
N PRO A 356 5.98 -13.16 -0.72
CA PRO A 356 7.21 -13.36 -1.49
C PRO A 356 7.15 -14.37 -2.66
N ILE A 357 6.01 -14.99 -2.97
CA ILE A 357 5.94 -16.12 -3.93
C ILE A 357 6.32 -15.67 -5.35
N SER A 358 5.57 -14.75 -5.97
CA SER A 358 5.95 -14.20 -7.28
C SER A 358 5.25 -12.86 -7.53
N PRO A 359 6.00 -11.83 -7.99
CA PRO A 359 5.41 -10.54 -8.34
C PRO A 359 4.53 -10.61 -9.59
N GLY A 360 4.54 -11.72 -10.35
CA GLY A 360 3.79 -11.91 -11.59
C GLY A 360 2.65 -12.94 -11.52
N LEU A 361 2.38 -13.52 -10.34
CA LEU A 361 1.44 -14.66 -10.21
C LEU A 361 -0.05 -14.30 -10.35
N TYR A 362 -0.39 -13.02 -10.55
CA TYR A 362 -1.79 -12.61 -10.69
C TYR A 362 -2.25 -12.54 -12.14
N GLU A 363 -3.19 -13.41 -12.47
CA GLU A 363 -4.33 -13.06 -13.29
C GLU A 363 -5.52 -12.91 -12.34
N CYS A 364 -5.92 -11.67 -11.99
CA CYS A 364 -7.17 -11.47 -11.23
C CYS A 364 -8.32 -12.07 -12.02
N SER A 365 -8.77 -13.24 -11.61
CA SER A 365 -9.73 -14.03 -12.36
C SER A 365 -11.14 -13.45 -12.19
N GLY A 366 -11.62 -12.77 -13.23
CA GLY A 366 -13.02 -12.35 -13.34
C GLY A 366 -13.49 -11.29 -12.34
N GLY A 367 -12.60 -10.44 -11.79
CA GLY A 367 -12.99 -9.31 -10.93
C GLY A 367 -13.46 -9.68 -9.52
N LYS A 368 -13.20 -10.92 -9.08
CA LYS A 368 -13.61 -11.41 -7.74
C LYS A 368 -12.83 -10.80 -6.58
N VAL A 369 -11.62 -10.31 -6.84
CA VAL A 369 -10.77 -9.65 -5.86
C VAL A 369 -10.46 -8.25 -6.37
N LYS A 370 -10.61 -7.26 -5.49
CA LYS A 370 -10.59 -5.85 -5.84
C LYS A 370 -9.45 -5.15 -5.12
N ILE A 371 -8.85 -4.18 -5.78
CA ILE A 371 -8.12 -3.10 -5.10
C ILE A 371 -9.07 -1.93 -4.88
N LEU A 372 -8.65 -0.89 -4.15
CA LEU A 372 -9.52 0.25 -3.85
C LEU A 372 -10.14 0.86 -5.11
N SER A 373 -9.34 1.07 -6.16
CA SER A 373 -9.82 1.61 -7.43
C SER A 373 -10.84 0.70 -8.12
N ASP A 374 -10.92 -0.60 -7.81
CA ASP A 374 -11.90 -1.54 -8.37
C ASP A 374 -13.11 -1.77 -7.44
N CYS A 375 -13.12 -1.17 -6.23
CA CYS A 375 -14.12 -1.39 -5.20
C CYS A 375 -15.06 -0.19 -5.02
N GLU A 376 -16.12 -0.13 -5.83
CA GLU A 376 -17.08 0.98 -5.78
C GLU A 376 -17.67 1.26 -4.38
N PRO A 377 -18.12 0.26 -3.58
CA PRO A 377 -18.60 0.55 -2.23
C PRO A 377 -17.56 1.24 -1.34
N ALA A 378 -16.31 0.77 -1.37
CA ALA A 378 -15.23 1.38 -0.59
C ALA A 378 -14.88 2.80 -1.07
N LEU A 379 -14.94 3.05 -2.38
CA LEU A 379 -14.77 4.39 -2.94
C LEU A 379 -15.91 5.33 -2.54
N ASP A 380 -17.16 4.86 -2.58
CA ASP A 380 -18.32 5.67 -2.18
C ASP A 380 -18.26 6.06 -0.71
N ASP A 381 -17.88 5.13 0.16
CA ASP A 381 -17.67 5.41 1.58
C ASP A 381 -16.52 6.38 1.84
N LEU A 382 -15.40 6.24 1.12
CA LEU A 382 -14.29 7.18 1.17
C LEU A 382 -14.73 8.59 0.74
N VAL A 383 -15.45 8.71 -0.37
CA VAL A 383 -15.91 10.00 -0.90
C VAL A 383 -16.90 10.65 0.06
N LYS A 384 -17.86 9.87 0.56
CA LYS A 384 -18.82 10.32 1.55
C LYS A 384 -18.11 10.85 2.80
N PHE A 385 -17.19 10.08 3.36
CA PHE A 385 -16.44 10.45 4.55
C PHE A 385 -15.69 11.77 4.37
N ILE A 386 -15.00 11.94 3.23
CA ILE A 386 -14.28 13.19 2.94
C ILE A 386 -15.24 14.37 2.81
N ARG A 387 -16.38 14.22 2.10
CA ARG A 387 -17.40 15.29 1.99
C ARG A 387 -17.98 15.72 3.33
N GLU A 388 -18.13 14.80 4.27
CA GLU A 388 -18.68 15.11 5.59
C GLU A 388 -17.74 15.96 6.45
N HIS A 389 -16.42 15.85 6.22
CA HIS A 389 -15.38 16.44 7.07
C HIS A 389 -14.57 17.57 6.41
N ILE A 390 -14.65 17.72 5.09
CA ILE A 390 -14.15 18.91 4.41
C ILE A 390 -15.27 19.95 4.43
N ARG A 391 -15.13 20.96 5.27
CA ARG A 391 -16.02 22.12 5.35
C ARG A 391 -15.24 23.41 5.41
#